data_AF-A0A8H7TL33-F1
#
_entry.id   AF-A0A8H7TL33-F1
#
_cell.length_a   1.000
_cell.length_b   1.000
_cell.length_c   1.000
_cell.angle_alpha   90.00
_cell.angle_beta   90.00
_cell.angle_gamma   90.00
#
_symmetry.space_group_name_H-M   'P 1'
#
loop_
_entity.id
_entity.type
_entity.pdbx_description
1 polymer ?
#
loop_
_entity_poly.entity_id
_entity_poly.type
_entity_poly.pdbx_seq_one_letter_code
_entity_poly.pdbx_strand_id
1 'polypeptide(L)'
;MAPEQVLSGTDAAKIAEVCQKHGITTAEFAQLQARSASAKATAYCPYSRFRVGATLLVDGPAYVDGANVENASYPVGTCAERVAFGTAVVQGHREFRAVAVSTDISPPASPCGMCRQFIREFVNLSIPVFMFDKNQDFVVMTMGELLPMSFGPDRLPPLALRERWVEPGIPSIHSNL
;
A
#
# COMPACT_ATOMS: atom_id res chain seq x y z
N MET A 1 1.79 22.17 -3.54
CA MET A 1 1.58 21.37 -2.32
C MET A 1 2.53 21.88 -1.27
N ALA A 2 2.08 22.10 -0.03
CA ALA A 2 3.00 22.39 1.07
C ALA A 2 3.97 21.20 1.24
N PRO A 3 5.24 21.44 1.61
CA PRO A 3 6.17 20.34 1.86
C PRO A 3 5.60 19.43 2.96
N GLU A 4 5.57 18.12 2.69
CA GLU A 4 5.11 17.13 3.66
C GLU A 4 6.01 17.19 4.90
N GLN A 5 5.39 17.45 6.05
CA GLN A 5 6.10 17.56 7.31
C GLN A 5 6.42 16.15 7.82
N VAL A 6 7.71 15.82 7.89
CA VAL A 6 8.17 14.63 8.59
C VAL A 6 7.89 14.81 10.09
N LEU A 7 7.19 13.85 10.67
CA LEU A 7 6.81 13.81 12.08
C LEU A 7 7.72 12.86 12.83
N SER A 8 8.02 13.17 14.10
CA SER A 8 8.85 12.28 14.89
C SER A 8 8.09 11.02 15.30
N GLY A 9 8.70 9.86 15.10
CA GLY A 9 8.15 8.56 15.48
C GLY A 9 8.03 8.32 16.99
N THR A 10 8.55 9.24 17.80
CA THR A 10 8.54 9.16 19.27
C THR A 10 7.73 10.28 19.94
N ASP A 11 7.22 11.24 19.16
CA ASP A 11 6.36 12.31 19.68
C ASP A 11 4.93 11.79 19.89
N ALA A 12 4.63 11.40 21.12
CA ALA A 12 3.33 10.84 21.50
C ALA A 12 2.15 11.80 21.22
N ALA A 13 2.35 13.12 21.31
CA ALA A 13 1.29 14.09 21.04
C ALA A 13 0.97 14.13 19.54
N LYS A 14 2.01 14.13 18.69
CA LYS A 14 1.83 14.08 17.23
C LYS A 14 1.26 12.76 16.75
N ILE A 15 1.68 11.64 17.34
CA ILE A 15 1.11 10.33 17.04
C ILE A 15 -0.38 10.31 17.41
N ALA A 16 -0.76 10.79 18.59
CA ALA A 16 -2.16 10.83 19.02
C ALA A 16 -3.02 11.71 18.09
N GLU A 17 -2.52 12.88 17.68
CA GLU A 17 -3.19 13.79 16.73
C GLU A 17 -3.46 13.09 15.39
N VAL A 18 -2.45 12.42 14.83
CA VAL A 18 -2.55 11.66 13.57
C VAL A 18 -3.51 10.48 13.70
N CYS A 19 -3.41 9.72 14.79
CA CYS A 19 -4.29 8.58 15.07
C CYS A 19 -5.75 9.02 15.11
N GLN A 20 -6.04 10.10 15.84
CA GLN A 20 -7.37 10.69 15.91
C GLN A 20 -7.87 11.14 14.53
N LYS A 21 -7.03 11.85 13.75
CA LYS A 21 -7.39 12.34 12.41
C LYS A 21 -7.78 11.21 11.45
N HIS A 22 -7.09 10.07 11.52
CA HIS A 22 -7.25 8.98 10.57
C HIS A 22 -8.08 7.81 11.11
N GLY A 23 -8.67 7.92 12.30
CA GLY A 23 -9.55 6.89 12.85
C GLY A 23 -8.85 5.58 13.17
N ILE A 24 -7.57 5.65 13.59
CA ILE A 24 -6.82 4.51 14.12
C ILE A 24 -6.43 4.76 15.57
N THR A 25 -6.22 3.70 16.33
CA THR A 25 -5.73 3.80 17.71
C THR A 25 -4.20 3.94 17.74
N THR A 26 -3.66 4.48 18.83
CA THR A 26 -2.20 4.54 19.03
C THR A 26 -1.56 3.15 19.13
N ALA A 27 -2.31 2.14 19.62
CA ALA A 27 -1.89 0.75 19.60
C ALA A 27 -1.80 0.20 18.18
N GLU A 28 -2.78 0.49 17.32
CA GLU A 28 -2.76 0.12 15.91
C GLU A 28 -1.60 0.78 15.17
N PHE A 29 -1.34 2.06 15.43
CA PHE A 29 -0.18 2.77 14.90
C PHE A 29 1.14 2.10 15.31
N ALA A 30 1.30 1.76 16.60
CA ALA A 30 2.51 1.10 17.09
C ALA A 30 2.71 -0.28 16.44
N GLN A 31 1.63 -1.04 16.22
CA GLN A 31 1.68 -2.30 15.48
C GLN A 31 2.07 -2.09 14.02
N LEU A 32 1.46 -1.13 13.33
CA LEU A 32 1.80 -0.78 11.95
C LEU A 32 3.29 -0.45 11.81
N GLN A 33 3.80 0.44 12.66
CA GLN A 33 5.20 0.85 12.70
C GLN A 33 6.15 -0.33 12.96
N ALA A 34 5.91 -1.08 14.03
CA ALA A 34 6.79 -2.17 14.45
C ALA A 34 6.81 -3.31 13.42
N ARG A 35 5.65 -3.67 12.88
CA ARG A 35 5.52 -4.79 11.92
C ARG A 35 6.10 -4.44 10.56
N SER A 36 5.83 -3.26 10.00
CA SER A 36 6.40 -2.88 8.70
C SER A 36 7.92 -2.73 8.78
N ALA A 37 8.44 -2.23 9.91
CA ALA A 37 9.87 -2.17 10.17
C ALA A 37 10.50 -3.57 10.27
N SER A 38 9.86 -4.52 10.96
CA SER A 38 10.33 -5.90 11.11
C SER A 38 10.27 -6.66 9.77
N ALA A 39 9.23 -6.45 8.97
CA ALA A 39 9.03 -7.12 7.68
C ALA A 39 10.21 -6.90 6.71
N LYS A 40 10.92 -5.77 6.80
CA LYS A 40 12.16 -5.51 6.01
C LYS A 40 13.19 -6.63 6.12
N ALA A 41 13.26 -7.34 7.25
CA ALA A 41 14.20 -8.44 7.45
C ALA A 41 13.93 -9.65 6.54
N THR A 42 12.72 -9.75 5.97
CA THR A 42 12.31 -10.84 5.08
C THR A 42 12.45 -10.51 3.59
N ALA A 43 12.91 -9.29 3.27
CA ALA A 43 13.08 -8.85 1.89
C ALA A 43 14.12 -9.70 1.15
N TYR A 44 13.78 -10.13 -0.07
CA TYR A 44 14.73 -10.73 -1.00
C TYR A 44 15.17 -9.65 -1.98
N CYS A 45 16.28 -8.97 -1.68
CA CYS A 45 16.77 -7.85 -2.50
C CYS A 45 18.28 -7.90 -2.74
N PRO A 46 18.82 -8.97 -3.35
CA PRO A 46 20.27 -9.10 -3.54
C PRO A 46 20.85 -8.08 -4.53
N TYR A 47 20.01 -7.49 -5.39
CA TYR A 47 20.45 -6.59 -6.45
C TYR A 47 20.53 -5.14 -5.96
N SER A 48 19.43 -4.60 -5.42
CA SER A 48 19.44 -3.22 -4.89
C SER A 48 20.04 -3.11 -3.50
N ARG A 49 19.97 -4.20 -2.70
CA ARG A 49 20.24 -4.20 -1.25
C ARG A 49 19.37 -3.19 -0.48
N PHE A 50 18.23 -2.79 -1.06
CA PHE A 50 17.30 -1.85 -0.49
C PHE A 50 16.06 -2.59 0.02
N ARG A 51 15.94 -2.69 1.35
CA ARG A 51 14.84 -3.42 2.00
C ARG A 51 13.64 -2.50 2.22
N VAL A 52 12.49 -3.00 1.84
CA VAL A 52 11.19 -2.38 2.06
C VAL A 52 10.29 -3.40 2.74
N GLY A 53 9.63 -2.98 3.81
CA GLY A 53 8.62 -3.76 4.51
C GLY A 53 7.30 -3.02 4.46
N ALA A 54 6.20 -3.74 4.40
CA ALA A 54 4.86 -3.19 4.41
C ALA A 54 3.96 -4.01 5.32
N THR A 55 3.00 -3.34 5.97
CA THR A 55 1.98 -3.98 6.81
C THR A 55 0.63 -3.36 6.51
N LEU A 56 -0.39 -4.19 6.37
CA LEU A 56 -1.78 -3.79 6.22
C LEU A 56 -2.51 -4.01 7.54
N LEU A 57 -3.29 -3.02 7.96
CA LEU A 57 -4.35 -3.21 8.95
C LEU A 57 -5.64 -3.53 8.20
N VAL A 58 -6.16 -4.75 8.37
CA VAL A 58 -7.44 -5.16 7.79
C VAL A 58 -8.59 -4.78 8.72
N ASP A 59 -9.85 -4.88 8.25
CA ASP A 59 -10.99 -4.75 9.16
C ASP A 59 -10.99 -5.91 10.19
N GLY A 60 -11.10 -5.55 11.48
CA GLY A 60 -10.77 -6.44 12.61
C GLY A 60 -9.34 -6.27 13.17
N PRO A 61 -8.87 -7.18 14.07
CA PRO A 61 -7.57 -7.05 14.74
C PRO A 61 -6.40 -7.68 13.96
N ALA A 62 -6.58 -7.98 12.67
CA ALA A 62 -5.59 -8.71 11.88
C ALA A 62 -4.63 -7.78 11.12
N TYR A 63 -3.42 -8.28 10.92
CA TYR A 63 -2.35 -7.60 10.19
C TYR A 63 -1.76 -8.53 9.15
N VAL A 64 -1.45 -8.00 7.97
CA VAL A 64 -0.78 -8.77 6.91
C VAL A 64 0.48 -8.04 6.49
N ASP A 65 1.61 -8.74 6.56
CA ASP A 65 2.92 -8.18 6.28
C ASP A 65 3.41 -8.59 4.88
N GLY A 66 4.30 -7.78 4.31
CA GLY A 66 4.97 -8.05 3.05
C GLY A 66 6.34 -7.40 3.01
N ALA A 67 7.21 -7.91 2.14
CA ALA A 67 8.53 -7.36 1.89
C ALA A 67 8.83 -7.42 0.39
N ASN A 68 9.74 -6.56 -0.09
CA ASN A 68 10.08 -6.58 -1.52
C ASN A 68 10.83 -7.85 -1.91
N VAL A 69 10.48 -8.37 -3.09
CA VAL A 69 11.09 -9.56 -3.69
C VAL A 69 11.59 -9.18 -5.08
N GLU A 70 12.90 -9.15 -5.23
CA GLU A 70 13.58 -8.85 -6.48
C GLU A 70 13.79 -10.09 -7.34
N ASN A 71 14.19 -9.85 -8.59
CA ASN A 71 14.47 -10.89 -9.56
C ASN A 71 15.56 -10.41 -10.52
N ALA A 72 16.32 -11.33 -11.12
CA ALA A 72 17.31 -11.03 -12.14
C ALA A 72 16.72 -10.25 -13.33
N SER A 73 15.48 -10.59 -13.71
CA SER A 73 14.68 -9.79 -14.65
C SER A 73 13.94 -8.70 -13.88
N TYR A 74 14.56 -7.53 -13.73
CA TYR A 74 14.08 -6.48 -12.81
C TYR A 74 12.58 -6.15 -12.90
N PRO A 75 11.93 -6.08 -14.08
CA PRO A 75 10.51 -5.75 -14.18
C PRO A 75 9.56 -6.74 -13.48
N VAL A 76 9.98 -7.99 -13.25
CA VAL A 76 9.13 -9.00 -12.59
C VAL A 76 9.19 -8.90 -11.06
N GLY A 77 10.08 -8.06 -10.52
CA GLY A 77 10.18 -7.81 -9.08
C GLY A 77 8.88 -7.22 -8.51
N THR A 78 8.60 -7.56 -7.25
CA THR A 78 7.39 -7.14 -6.55
C THR A 78 7.74 -6.34 -5.31
N CYS A 79 7.14 -5.15 -5.17
CA CYS A 79 7.33 -4.28 -4.02
C CYS A 79 6.60 -4.81 -2.79
N ALA A 80 7.03 -4.39 -1.60
CA ALA A 80 6.49 -4.87 -0.33
C ALA A 80 4.98 -4.69 -0.20
N GLU A 81 4.46 -3.54 -0.64
CA GLU A 81 3.03 -3.21 -0.58
C GLU A 81 2.21 -4.18 -1.43
N ARG A 82 2.68 -4.48 -2.66
CA ARG A 82 2.02 -5.43 -3.56
C ARG A 82 2.07 -6.86 -3.02
N VAL A 83 3.15 -7.26 -2.35
CA VAL A 83 3.25 -8.55 -1.65
C VAL A 83 2.24 -8.62 -0.49
N ALA A 84 2.17 -7.58 0.34
CA ALA A 84 1.24 -7.55 1.48
C ALA A 84 -0.22 -7.62 1.03
N PHE A 85 -0.61 -6.83 0.02
CA PHE A 85 -1.98 -6.87 -0.52
C PHE A 85 -2.29 -8.20 -1.21
N GLY A 86 -1.39 -8.72 -2.05
CA GLY A 86 -1.58 -10.02 -2.70
C GLY A 86 -1.78 -11.14 -1.67
N THR A 87 -0.99 -11.14 -0.60
CA THR A 87 -1.13 -12.09 0.51
C THR A 87 -2.47 -11.94 1.22
N ALA A 88 -2.86 -10.71 1.58
CA ALA A 88 -4.12 -10.45 2.28
C ALA A 88 -5.34 -10.88 1.45
N VAL A 89 -5.31 -10.59 0.14
CA VAL A 89 -6.39 -10.95 -0.79
C VAL A 89 -6.51 -12.47 -0.92
N VAL A 90 -5.41 -13.19 -1.03
CA VAL A 90 -5.43 -14.67 -1.09
C VAL A 90 -5.90 -15.28 0.24
N GLN A 91 -5.64 -14.62 1.37
CA GLN A 91 -6.15 -15.02 2.70
C GLN A 91 -7.63 -14.66 2.93
N GLY A 92 -8.29 -14.02 1.95
CA GLY A 92 -9.72 -13.69 2.03
C GLY A 92 -10.03 -12.29 2.59
N HIS A 93 -9.02 -11.49 2.94
CA HIS A 93 -9.24 -10.10 3.38
C HIS A 93 -9.60 -9.20 2.20
N ARG A 94 -10.61 -8.34 2.38
CA ARG A 94 -11.10 -7.41 1.36
C ARG A 94 -11.28 -5.97 1.86
N GLU A 95 -11.36 -5.79 3.18
CA GLU A 95 -11.52 -4.49 3.82
C GLU A 95 -10.24 -4.10 4.55
N PHE A 96 -9.76 -2.88 4.32
CA PHE A 96 -8.48 -2.37 4.82
C PHE A 96 -8.65 -1.00 5.45
N ARG A 97 -8.03 -0.79 6.61
CA ARG A 97 -8.14 0.45 7.39
C ARG A 97 -6.90 1.34 7.31
N ALA A 98 -5.72 0.76 7.09
CA ALA A 98 -4.47 1.51 6.94
C ALA A 98 -3.38 0.68 6.23
N VAL A 99 -2.42 1.38 5.64
CA VAL A 99 -1.21 0.80 5.06
C VAL A 99 0.00 1.42 5.75
N ALA A 100 1.00 0.61 6.08
CA ALA A 100 2.31 1.07 6.55
C ALA A 100 3.41 0.57 5.63
N VAL A 101 4.40 1.43 5.37
CA VAL A 101 5.59 1.13 4.57
C VAL A 101 6.81 1.63 5.34
N SER A 102 7.85 0.79 5.43
CA SER A 102 9.12 1.14 6.08
C SER A 102 10.28 0.89 5.14
N THR A 103 11.26 1.79 5.18
CA THR A 103 12.49 1.69 4.38
C THR A 103 13.75 1.88 5.24
N ASP A 104 14.93 1.73 4.64
CA ASP A 104 16.23 1.90 5.30
C ASP A 104 16.84 3.29 5.10
N ILE A 105 16.12 4.23 4.49
CA ILE A 105 16.57 5.61 4.26
C ILE A 105 15.82 6.61 5.16
N SER A 106 16.29 7.85 5.17
CA SER A 106 15.63 9.02 5.77
C SER A 106 15.83 10.20 4.80
N PRO A 107 14.79 11.00 4.49
CA PRO A 107 13.41 10.93 4.98
C PRO A 107 12.65 9.68 4.49
N PRO A 108 11.43 9.40 5.00
CA PRO A 108 10.65 8.22 4.59
C PRO A 108 10.46 8.15 3.08
N ALA A 109 10.59 6.95 2.50
CA ALA A 109 10.32 6.74 1.09
C ALA A 109 8.81 6.56 0.84
N SER A 110 8.32 7.15 -0.25
CA SER A 110 6.93 7.01 -0.69
C SER A 110 6.71 5.75 -1.53
N PRO A 111 5.52 5.09 -1.44
CA PRO A 111 5.14 4.02 -2.37
C PRO A 111 5.32 4.43 -3.82
N CYS A 112 5.84 3.53 -4.64
CA CYS A 112 6.04 3.80 -6.07
C CYS A 112 4.69 3.90 -6.80
N GLY A 113 4.67 4.48 -8.01
CA GLY A 113 3.43 4.67 -8.77
C GLY A 113 2.64 3.38 -9.02
N MET A 114 3.32 2.25 -9.26
CA MET A 114 2.67 0.95 -9.41
C MET A 114 1.99 0.50 -8.12
N CYS A 115 2.63 0.69 -6.96
CA CYS A 115 2.03 0.37 -5.67
C CYS A 115 0.84 1.27 -5.39
N ARG A 116 0.96 2.58 -5.64
CA ARG A 116 -0.17 3.52 -5.46
C ARG A 116 -1.40 3.08 -6.24
N GLN A 117 -1.23 2.69 -7.51
CA GLN A 117 -2.33 2.23 -8.34
C GLN A 117 -2.88 0.86 -7.87
N PHE A 118 -2.01 -0.05 -7.42
CA PHE A 118 -2.42 -1.35 -6.90
C PHE A 118 -3.21 -1.21 -5.59
N ILE A 119 -2.74 -0.37 -4.66
CA ILE A 119 -3.41 -0.07 -3.40
C ILE A 119 -4.80 0.53 -3.67
N ARG A 120 -4.89 1.47 -4.63
CA ARG A 120 -6.15 2.14 -5.01
C ARG A 120 -7.27 1.19 -5.45
N GLU A 121 -6.95 0.00 -5.95
CA GLU A 121 -7.95 -1.02 -6.30
C GLU A 121 -8.73 -1.50 -5.06
N PHE A 122 -8.05 -1.59 -3.92
CA PHE A 122 -8.57 -2.25 -2.72
C PHE A 122 -8.98 -1.29 -1.61
N VAL A 123 -8.67 0.01 -1.73
CA VAL A 123 -8.87 0.97 -0.64
C VAL A 123 -9.59 2.23 -1.09
N ASN A 124 -10.33 2.85 -0.16
CA ASN A 124 -10.90 4.18 -0.38
C ASN A 124 -9.80 5.25 -0.43
N LEU A 125 -10.05 6.36 -1.13
CA LEU A 125 -9.14 7.50 -1.19
C LEU A 125 -8.82 8.10 0.18
N SER A 126 -9.68 7.91 1.18
CA SER A 126 -9.45 8.39 2.56
C SER A 126 -8.48 7.52 3.37
N ILE A 127 -8.12 6.32 2.90
CA ILE A 127 -7.30 5.39 3.68
C ILE A 127 -5.89 5.95 3.88
N PRO A 128 -5.40 5.99 5.14
CA PRO A 128 -4.06 6.48 5.46
C PRO A 128 -2.97 5.48 5.04
N VAL A 129 -1.90 6.05 4.51
CA VAL A 129 -0.63 5.38 4.20
C VAL A 129 0.46 6.02 5.04
N PHE A 130 0.95 5.25 6.01
CA PHE A 130 2.06 5.61 6.88
C PHE A 130 3.37 5.20 6.21
N MET A 131 4.30 6.14 6.12
CA MET A 131 5.63 5.93 5.54
C MET A 131 6.66 6.21 6.63
N PHE A 132 7.39 5.19 7.03
CA PHE A 132 8.40 5.24 8.09
C PHE A 132 9.81 5.18 7.49
N ASP A 133 10.71 5.98 8.06
CA ASP A 133 12.12 5.98 7.75
C ASP A 133 12.91 5.02 8.66
N LYS A 134 14.24 5.00 8.50
CA LYS A 134 15.13 4.16 9.34
C LYS A 134 15.15 4.54 10.83
N ASN A 135 14.79 5.78 11.16
CA ASN A 135 14.72 6.30 12.52
C ASN A 135 13.32 6.16 13.12
N GLN A 136 12.37 5.59 12.36
CA GLN A 136 10.94 5.50 12.68
C GLN A 136 10.19 6.84 12.64
N ASP A 137 10.85 7.91 12.17
CA ASP A 137 10.16 9.14 11.82
C ASP A 137 9.28 8.89 10.60
N PHE A 138 8.17 9.61 10.48
CA PHE A 138 7.12 9.23 9.55
C PHE A 138 6.44 10.39 8.85
N VAL A 139 5.91 10.08 7.68
CA VAL A 139 4.94 10.89 6.95
C VAL A 139 3.67 10.06 6.81
N VAL A 140 2.51 10.70 6.94
CA VAL A 140 1.22 10.08 6.69
C VAL A 140 0.49 10.87 5.60
N MET A 141 -0.04 10.14 4.63
CA MET A 141 -0.88 10.71 3.57
C MET A 141 -2.03 9.76 3.29
N THR A 142 -3.16 10.31 2.85
CA THR A 142 -4.26 9.51 2.33
C THR A 142 -3.95 9.02 0.91
N MET A 143 -4.61 7.94 0.50
CA MET A 143 -4.47 7.42 -0.87
C MET A 143 -4.86 8.46 -1.94
N GLY A 144 -5.83 9.33 -1.67
CA GLY A 144 -6.22 10.42 -2.55
C GLY A 144 -5.15 11.50 -2.71
N GLU A 145 -4.38 11.78 -1.66
CA GLU A 145 -3.25 12.72 -1.73
C GLU A 145 -2.06 12.09 -2.48
N LEU A 146 -1.81 10.79 -2.30
CA LEU A 146 -0.73 10.07 -2.97
C LEU A 146 -1.01 9.82 -4.46
N LEU A 147 -2.27 9.66 -4.85
CA LEU A 147 -2.66 9.37 -6.23
C LEU A 147 -3.89 10.20 -6.64
N PRO A 148 -3.73 11.54 -6.77
CA PRO A 148 -4.82 12.43 -7.12
C PRO A 148 -5.38 12.10 -8.50
N MET A 149 -6.69 12.28 -8.67
CA MET A 149 -7.41 12.00 -9.93
C MET A 149 -7.19 10.57 -10.46
N SER A 150 -6.98 9.61 -9.56
CA SER A 150 -6.63 8.24 -9.96
C SER A 150 -7.70 7.54 -10.77
N PHE A 151 -7.25 6.75 -11.74
CA PHE A 151 -8.07 5.73 -12.38
C PHE A 151 -8.40 4.63 -11.36
N GLY A 152 -9.62 4.12 -11.43
CA GLY A 152 -10.11 3.06 -10.55
C GLY A 152 -11.34 2.36 -11.14
N PRO A 153 -11.89 1.37 -10.43
CA PRO A 153 -13.05 0.60 -10.90
C PRO A 153 -14.25 1.47 -11.30
N ASP A 154 -14.42 2.61 -10.64
CA ASP A 154 -15.46 3.62 -10.89
C ASP A 154 -15.32 4.35 -12.23
N ARG A 155 -14.15 4.27 -12.87
CA ARG A 155 -13.88 4.87 -14.19
C ARG A 155 -14.05 3.90 -15.35
N LEU A 156 -14.19 2.61 -15.07
CA LEU A 156 -14.42 1.62 -16.11
C LEU A 156 -15.87 1.73 -16.61
N PRO A 157 -16.13 1.50 -17.91
CA PRO A 157 -17.48 1.46 -18.42
C PRO A 157 -18.29 0.34 -17.73
N PRO A 158 -19.63 0.50 -17.61
CA PRO A 158 -20.53 -0.56 -17.14
C PRO A 158 -20.27 -1.88 -17.87
N LEU A 159 -20.43 -3.00 -17.17
CA LEU A 159 -20.18 -4.34 -17.74
C LEU A 159 -20.95 -4.57 -19.05
N ALA A 160 -22.22 -4.13 -19.12
CA ALA A 160 -23.05 -4.20 -20.32
C ALA A 160 -22.52 -3.41 -21.53
N LEU A 161 -21.63 -2.43 -21.31
CA LEU A 161 -20.93 -1.72 -22.37
C LEU A 161 -19.56 -2.33 -22.67
N ARG A 162 -18.94 -3.09 -21.74
CA ARG A 162 -17.68 -3.82 -21.99
C ARG A 162 -17.86 -4.94 -23.02
N GLU A 163 -19.02 -5.60 -23.02
CA GLU A 163 -19.40 -6.61 -24.02
C GLU A 163 -19.57 -6.03 -25.44
N ARG A 164 -19.77 -4.71 -25.57
CA ARG A 164 -19.93 -4.02 -26.86
C ARG A 164 -18.61 -3.58 -27.51
N TRP A 165 -17.47 -3.75 -26.83
CA TRP A 165 -16.13 -3.60 -27.43
C TRP A 165 -15.70 -4.86 -28.20
N VAL A 166 -16.59 -5.84 -28.33
CA VAL A 166 -16.50 -6.86 -29.37
C VAL A 166 -16.89 -6.18 -30.68
N GLU A 167 -15.90 -5.71 -31.43
CA GLU A 167 -16.14 -5.32 -32.82
C GLU A 167 -16.82 -6.48 -33.56
N PRO A 168 -17.78 -6.22 -34.46
CA PRO A 168 -18.38 -7.28 -35.27
C PRO A 168 -17.29 -8.02 -36.05
N GLY A 169 -16.93 -9.23 -35.63
CA GLY A 169 -15.91 -10.07 -36.28
C GLY A 169 -14.72 -10.48 -35.43
N ILE A 170 -14.56 -9.98 -34.20
CA ILE A 170 -13.51 -10.45 -33.28
C ILE A 170 -14.12 -11.50 -32.31
N PRO A 171 -13.64 -12.76 -32.32
CA PRO A 171 -14.20 -13.80 -31.45
C PRO A 171 -14.08 -13.46 -29.96
N SER A 172 -15.20 -13.63 -29.23
CA SER A 172 -15.24 -13.52 -27.77
C SER A 172 -14.31 -14.55 -27.12
N ILE A 173 -13.38 -14.06 -26.27
CA ILE A 173 -12.46 -14.87 -25.46
C ILE A 173 -13.13 -15.60 -24.29
N HIS A 174 -14.45 -15.49 -24.11
CA HIS A 174 -15.18 -16.09 -22.99
C HIS A 174 -16.04 -17.31 -23.36
N SER A 175 -15.69 -18.04 -24.42
CA SER A 175 -16.44 -19.23 -24.82
C SER A 175 -15.97 -20.56 -24.22
N ASN A 176 -14.94 -20.60 -23.37
CA ASN A 176 -14.45 -21.87 -22.78
C ASN A 176 -13.80 -21.74 -21.38
N LEU A 177 -14.47 -21.08 -20.42
CA LEU A 177 -14.22 -21.29 -18.99
C LEU A 177 -15.53 -21.30 -18.22
#